data_AF-A0A1Q2CNS5-F1
#
_entry.id   AF-A0A1Q2CNS5-F1
#
_cell.length_a   1.000
_cell.length_b   1.000
_cell.length_c   1.000
_cell.angle_alpha   90.00
_cell.angle_beta   90.00
_cell.angle_gamma   90.00
#
_symmetry.space_group_name_H-M   'P 1'
#
loop_
_entity.id
_entity.type
_entity.pdbx_description
1 polymer ?
#
loop_
_entity_poly.entity_id
_entity_poly.type
_entity_poly.pdbx_seq_one_letter_code
_entity_poly.pdbx_strand_id
1 'polypeptide(L)'
;MLRRLALASALTIVGALAACAPAAPTAVGTWTGEGNGQEAPSLELQQDGRLAGTDGCNRLMGTWKQDGDSLTFIQIASTAKFCEGVDVWLSGLETGTIDGETMAIFGKDGSEVGRLTKTEAAVG
;
A
#
# COMPACT_ATOMS: atom_id res chain seq x y z
N MET A 1 -41.86 -62.78 -0.52
CA MET A 1 -40.71 -62.41 -1.37
C MET A 1 -40.70 -60.89 -1.54
N LEU A 2 -39.59 -60.27 -1.13
CA LEU A 2 -39.06 -58.90 -1.28
C LEU A 2 -39.95 -57.64 -1.10
N ARG A 3 -39.62 -56.91 -0.01
CA ARG A 3 -39.81 -55.47 0.26
C ARG A 3 -39.32 -54.60 -0.90
N ARG A 4 -40.12 -53.61 -1.32
CA ARG A 4 -39.65 -52.49 -2.17
C ARG A 4 -38.92 -51.46 -1.31
N LEU A 5 -37.61 -51.33 -1.53
CA LEU A 5 -36.73 -50.35 -0.91
C LEU A 5 -36.68 -49.05 -1.71
N ALA A 6 -36.80 -47.94 -0.97
CA ALA A 6 -36.17 -46.63 -1.08
C ALA A 6 -36.00 -45.93 -2.45
N LEU A 7 -36.57 -44.73 -2.54
CA LEU A 7 -35.97 -43.59 -3.25
C LEU A 7 -35.67 -42.52 -2.19
N ALA A 8 -34.44 -42.48 -1.70
CA ALA A 8 -33.94 -41.38 -0.90
C ALA A 8 -33.50 -40.27 -1.87
N SER A 9 -34.29 -39.21 -1.95
CA SER A 9 -33.96 -38.00 -2.70
C SER A 9 -32.79 -37.30 -2.00
N ALA A 10 -31.57 -37.46 -2.54
CA ALA A 10 -30.42 -36.70 -2.09
C ALA A 10 -30.52 -35.26 -2.64
N LEU A 11 -31.06 -34.35 -1.84
CA LEU A 11 -31.04 -32.92 -2.11
C LEU A 11 -29.66 -32.38 -1.71
N THR A 12 -28.71 -32.37 -2.65
CA THR A 12 -27.42 -31.70 -2.45
C THR A 12 -27.63 -30.19 -2.44
N ILE A 13 -27.64 -29.62 -1.24
CA ILE A 13 -27.61 -28.17 -1.02
C ILE A 13 -26.27 -27.65 -1.57
N VAL A 14 -26.33 -26.94 -2.70
CA VAL A 14 -25.19 -26.19 -3.22
C VAL A 14 -25.00 -25.00 -2.28
N GLY A 15 -24.12 -25.16 -1.30
CA GLY A 15 -23.77 -24.11 -0.35
C GLY A 15 -23.17 -22.92 -1.11
N ALA A 16 -23.84 -21.77 -1.06
CA ALA A 16 -23.27 -20.51 -1.47
C ALA A 16 -22.08 -20.20 -0.55
N LEU A 17 -20.87 -20.44 -1.02
CA LEU A 17 -19.66 -19.90 -0.41
C LEU A 17 -19.72 -18.38 -0.57
N ALA A 18 -20.26 -17.70 0.44
CA ALA A 18 -20.06 -16.27 0.61
C ALA A 18 -18.56 -16.06 0.90
N ALA A 19 -17.78 -15.91 -0.16
CA ALA A 19 -16.39 -15.49 -0.06
C ALA A 19 -16.38 -14.06 0.49
N CYS A 20 -16.09 -13.92 1.78
CA CYS A 20 -15.78 -12.63 2.37
C CYS A 20 -14.43 -12.21 1.77
N ALA A 21 -14.46 -11.41 0.71
CA ALA A 21 -13.26 -10.73 0.24
C ALA A 21 -12.86 -9.73 1.34
N PRO A 22 -11.63 -9.77 1.87
CA PRO A 22 -11.18 -8.76 2.80
C PRO A 22 -11.28 -7.38 2.12
N ALA A 23 -11.74 -6.37 2.86
CA ALA A 23 -11.69 -5.00 2.39
C ALA A 23 -10.23 -4.64 2.09
N ALA A 24 -10.00 -3.92 0.99
CA ALA A 24 -8.65 -3.49 0.61
C ALA A 24 -8.02 -2.65 1.75
N PRO A 25 -6.71 -2.81 2.02
CA PRO A 25 -6.04 -2.03 3.05
C PRO A 25 -6.05 -0.55 2.66
N THR A 26 -6.35 0.37 3.58
CA THR A 26 -6.29 1.80 3.28
C THR A 26 -4.85 2.31 3.24
N ALA A 27 -4.49 3.01 2.18
CA ALA A 27 -3.20 3.70 2.07
C ALA A 27 -3.09 4.94 2.96
N VAL A 28 -4.23 5.51 3.42
CA VAL A 28 -4.23 6.71 4.28
C VAL A 28 -3.41 6.45 5.54
N GLY A 29 -2.54 7.40 5.88
CA GLY A 29 -1.67 7.37 7.04
C GLY A 29 -0.21 7.70 6.73
N THR A 30 0.65 7.45 7.71
CA THR A 30 2.09 7.70 7.63
C THR A 30 2.84 6.40 7.36
N TRP A 31 3.83 6.48 6.48
CA TRP A 31 4.65 5.37 6.03
C TRP A 31 6.12 5.76 6.16
N THR A 32 6.93 4.93 6.80
CA THR A 32 8.34 5.23 7.09
C THR A 32 9.23 4.08 6.63
N GLY A 33 10.29 4.39 5.90
CA GLY A 33 11.29 3.42 5.48
C GLY A 33 12.40 3.25 6.51
N GLU A 34 13.31 2.32 6.24
CA GLU A 34 14.49 2.13 7.05
C GLU A 34 15.41 3.38 7.00
N GLY A 35 15.95 3.76 8.15
CA GLY A 35 16.81 4.92 8.30
C GLY A 35 16.80 5.44 9.73
N ASN A 36 17.69 6.38 10.03
CA ASN A 36 17.83 6.94 11.38
C ASN A 36 17.32 8.39 11.42
N GLY A 37 16.40 8.67 12.35
CA GLY A 37 15.95 10.03 12.62
C GLY A 37 15.42 10.76 11.38
N GLN A 38 15.98 11.92 11.07
CA GLN A 38 15.53 12.80 9.98
C GLN A 38 15.89 12.27 8.58
N GLU A 39 16.79 11.29 8.49
CA GLU A 39 17.23 10.69 7.23
C GLU A 39 16.32 9.53 6.80
N ALA A 40 15.42 9.06 7.68
CA ALA A 40 14.45 8.04 7.32
C ALA A 40 13.46 8.60 6.28
N PRO A 41 13.32 7.95 5.10
CA PRO A 41 12.35 8.37 4.10
C PRO A 41 10.94 8.12 4.62
N SER A 42 10.01 9.03 4.33
CA SER A 42 8.61 8.90 4.76
C SER A 42 7.62 9.57 3.82
N LEU A 43 6.40 9.03 3.81
CA LEU A 43 5.22 9.58 3.14
C LEU A 43 4.06 9.69 4.11
N GLU A 44 3.34 10.80 4.06
CA GLU A 44 2.01 10.96 4.62
C GLU A 44 1.01 11.00 3.47
N LEU A 45 0.09 10.04 3.44
CA LEU A 45 -0.98 9.93 2.46
C LEU A 45 -2.29 10.40 3.10
N GLN A 46 -2.78 11.57 2.68
CA GLN A 46 -3.96 12.20 3.26
C GLN A 46 -5.23 11.73 2.55
N GLN A 47 -6.34 11.70 3.29
CA GLN A 47 -7.65 11.23 2.80
C GLN A 47 -8.19 12.03 1.60
N ASP A 48 -7.76 13.28 1.42
CA ASP A 48 -8.12 14.13 0.29
C ASP A 48 -7.30 13.86 -0.99
N GLY A 49 -6.42 12.84 -0.96
CA GLY A 49 -5.58 12.46 -2.09
C GLY A 49 -4.28 13.24 -2.19
N ARG A 50 -3.91 14.05 -1.20
CA ARG A 50 -2.61 14.72 -1.15
C ARG A 50 -1.55 13.83 -0.52
N LEU A 51 -0.31 13.95 -0.98
CA LEU A 51 0.84 13.43 -0.25
C LEU A 51 1.82 14.54 0.13
N ALA A 52 2.49 14.31 1.26
CA ALA A 52 3.68 15.02 1.69
C ALA A 52 4.71 14.00 2.17
N GLY A 53 5.99 14.34 2.14
CA GLY A 53 7.02 13.41 2.59
C GLY A 53 8.44 13.94 2.56
N THR A 54 9.38 13.03 2.78
CA THR A 54 10.81 13.26 2.65
C THR A 54 11.48 12.01 2.12
N ASP A 55 12.47 12.13 1.25
CA ASP A 55 13.36 11.02 0.87
C ASP A 55 14.59 10.91 1.80
N GLY A 56 14.55 11.60 2.94
CA GLY A 56 15.67 11.75 3.88
C GLY A 56 16.50 13.02 3.66
N CYS A 57 16.47 13.62 2.46
CA CYS A 57 17.20 14.85 2.14
C CYS A 57 16.28 15.98 1.65
N ASN A 58 15.37 15.62 0.75
CA ASN A 58 14.47 16.47 0.00
C ASN A 58 13.03 16.30 0.48
N ARG A 59 12.26 17.39 0.39
CA ARG A 59 10.82 17.36 0.66
C ARG A 59 10.06 16.91 -0.58
N LEU A 60 9.11 16.00 -0.38
CA LEU A 60 8.23 15.48 -1.41
C LEU A 60 6.81 16.03 -1.22
N MET A 61 6.13 16.35 -2.30
CA MET A 61 4.72 16.73 -2.30
C MET A 61 4.06 16.36 -3.63
N GLY A 62 2.76 16.08 -3.59
CA GLY A 62 2.01 15.77 -4.80
C GLY A 62 0.63 15.23 -4.47
N THR A 63 0.10 14.39 -5.35
CA THR A 63 -1.16 13.68 -5.15
C THR A 63 -1.01 12.18 -5.35
N TRP A 64 -1.94 11.42 -4.80
CA TRP A 64 -1.97 9.97 -4.93
C TRP A 64 -3.39 9.47 -5.18
N LYS A 65 -3.48 8.28 -5.76
CA LYS A 65 -4.72 7.52 -5.92
C LYS A 65 -4.46 6.07 -5.57
N GLN A 66 -5.51 5.37 -5.15
CA GLN A 66 -5.47 3.94 -4.85
C GLN A 66 -6.57 3.22 -5.62
N ASP A 67 -6.21 2.04 -6.15
CA ASP A 67 -7.10 1.05 -6.73
C ASP A 67 -6.75 -0.31 -6.16
N GLY A 68 -7.64 -0.88 -5.34
CA GLY A 68 -7.34 -2.10 -4.59
C GLY A 68 -6.16 -1.92 -3.65
N ASP A 69 -5.10 -2.72 -3.84
CA ASP A 69 -3.83 -2.65 -3.12
C ASP A 69 -2.79 -1.73 -3.79
N SER A 70 -3.10 -1.23 -4.99
CA SER A 70 -2.16 -0.53 -5.86
C SER A 70 -2.32 0.98 -5.75
N LEU A 71 -1.21 1.70 -5.76
CA LEU A 71 -1.12 3.15 -5.68
C LEU A 71 -0.50 3.74 -6.94
N THR A 72 -0.98 4.92 -7.33
CA THR A 72 -0.34 5.77 -8.33
C THR A 72 -0.01 7.12 -7.70
N PHE A 73 1.26 7.51 -7.82
CA PHE A 73 1.76 8.80 -7.37
C PHE A 73 1.77 9.79 -8.54
N ILE A 74 1.18 10.96 -8.36
CA ILE A 74 0.81 11.87 -9.45
C ILE A 74 1.35 13.28 -9.16
N GLN A 75 2.01 13.86 -10.16
CA GLN A 75 2.57 15.21 -10.12
C GLN A 75 3.49 15.42 -8.90
N ILE A 76 4.42 14.51 -8.71
CA ILE A 76 5.40 14.59 -7.62
C ILE A 76 6.37 15.72 -7.88
N ALA A 77 6.50 16.61 -6.89
CA ALA A 77 7.53 17.63 -6.82
C ALA A 77 8.46 17.33 -5.65
N SER A 78 9.76 17.58 -5.87
CA SER A 78 10.82 17.43 -4.87
C SER A 78 11.67 18.70 -4.80
N THR A 79 12.25 18.97 -3.63
CA THR A 79 13.33 19.95 -3.53
C THR A 79 14.62 19.39 -4.16
N ALA A 80 15.58 20.24 -4.49
CA ALA A 80 16.88 19.83 -5.05
C ALA A 80 18.04 20.10 -4.07
N LYS A 81 17.87 19.72 -2.80
CA LYS A 81 18.93 19.78 -1.79
C LYS A 81 19.92 18.64 -2.04
N PHE A 82 21.20 18.93 -1.83
CA PHE A 82 22.24 17.92 -1.77
C PHE A 82 22.51 17.54 -0.31
N CYS A 83 22.53 16.24 -0.01
CA CYS A 83 22.93 15.68 1.26
C CYS A 83 23.94 14.56 1.02
N GLU A 84 25.11 14.66 1.63
CA GLU A 84 26.14 13.64 1.51
C GLU A 84 25.72 12.38 2.28
N GLY A 85 25.87 11.20 1.66
CA GLY A 85 25.64 9.91 2.31
C GLY A 85 24.17 9.52 2.50
N VAL A 86 23.20 10.31 2.02
CA VAL A 86 21.78 9.98 2.07
C VAL A 86 21.34 9.31 0.78
N ASP A 87 20.70 8.15 0.89
CA ASP A 87 20.05 7.49 -0.24
C ASP A 87 18.66 8.10 -0.47
N VAL A 88 18.51 8.80 -1.58
CA VAL A 88 17.29 9.54 -1.96
C VAL A 88 16.34 8.73 -2.83
N TRP A 89 16.38 7.39 -2.74
CA TRP A 89 15.59 6.47 -3.56
C TRP A 89 14.11 6.82 -3.65
N LEU A 90 13.51 7.33 -2.57
CA LEU A 90 12.07 7.63 -2.52
C LEU A 90 11.69 8.79 -3.45
N SER A 91 12.60 9.69 -3.83
CA SER A 91 12.32 10.73 -4.85
C SER A 91 11.94 10.15 -6.21
N GLY A 92 12.27 8.88 -6.47
CA GLY A 92 11.93 8.17 -7.70
C GLY A 92 10.55 7.49 -7.72
N LEU A 93 9.70 7.69 -6.70
CA LEU A 93 8.41 7.00 -6.61
C LEU A 93 7.49 7.28 -7.81
N GLU A 94 6.85 6.22 -8.32
CA GLU A 94 5.84 6.31 -9.40
C GLU A 94 4.58 5.52 -9.05
N THR A 95 4.74 4.27 -8.63
CA THR A 95 3.63 3.43 -8.12
C THR A 95 3.99 2.77 -6.81
N GLY A 96 3.00 2.20 -6.13
CA GLY A 96 3.21 1.38 -4.94
C GLY A 96 2.20 0.26 -4.81
N THR A 97 2.50 -0.72 -3.98
CA THR A 97 1.58 -1.82 -3.63
C THR A 97 1.60 -2.05 -2.14
N ILE A 98 0.43 -2.21 -1.52
CA ILE A 98 0.28 -2.47 -0.09
C ILE A 98 0.02 -3.96 0.15
N ASP A 99 0.85 -4.55 1.01
CA ASP A 99 0.62 -5.85 1.62
C ASP A 99 0.68 -5.69 3.15
N GLY A 100 -0.50 -5.71 3.78
CA GLY A 100 -0.65 -5.44 5.21
C GLY A 100 -0.16 -4.04 5.59
N GLU A 101 0.91 -3.99 6.38
CA GLU A 101 1.56 -2.75 6.85
C GLU A 101 2.79 -2.38 6.02
N THR A 102 3.11 -3.11 4.95
CA THR A 102 4.25 -2.81 4.08
C THR A 102 3.77 -2.25 2.75
N MET A 103 4.38 -1.15 2.32
CA MET A 103 4.22 -0.56 1.00
C MET A 103 5.51 -0.73 0.21
N ALA A 104 5.46 -1.53 -0.85
CA ALA A 104 6.52 -1.57 -1.85
C ALA A 104 6.37 -0.37 -2.78
N ILE A 105 7.47 0.34 -3.06
CA ILE A 105 7.52 1.49 -3.96
C ILE A 105 8.24 1.09 -5.23
N PHE A 106 7.68 1.47 -6.36
CA PHE A 106 8.23 1.20 -7.67
C PHE A 106 8.56 2.50 -8.40
N GLY A 107 9.71 2.50 -9.07
CA GLY A 107 10.14 3.61 -9.90
C GLY A 107 9.56 3.54 -11.32
N LYS A 108 10.03 4.46 -12.16
CA LYS A 108 9.54 4.64 -13.54
C LYS A 108 9.72 3.45 -14.47
N ASP A 109 10.74 2.65 -14.23
CA ASP A 109 11.01 1.43 -15.00
C ASP A 109 10.24 0.20 -14.46
N GLY A 110 9.43 0.39 -13.40
CA GLY A 110 8.71 -0.67 -12.72
C GLY A 110 9.55 -1.48 -11.75
N SER A 111 10.83 -1.13 -11.52
CA SER A 111 11.66 -1.76 -10.50
C SER A 111 11.23 -1.36 -9.09
N GLU A 112 11.29 -2.30 -8.15
CA GLU A 112 11.11 -1.99 -6.73
C GLU A 112 12.31 -1.18 -6.25
N VAL A 113 12.08 0.05 -5.77
CA VAL A 113 13.13 0.98 -5.32
C VAL A 113 13.28 1.03 -3.80
N GLY A 114 12.29 0.54 -3.07
CA GLY A 114 12.32 0.50 -1.61
C GLY A 114 10.96 0.15 -1.01
N ARG A 115 10.94 0.06 0.33
CA ARG A 115 9.75 -0.26 1.09
C ARG A 115 9.55 0.73 2.23
N LEU A 116 8.30 1.01 2.53
CA LEU A 116 7.89 1.78 3.69
C LEU A 116 6.96 0.91 4.57
N THR A 117 7.03 1.11 5.88
CA THR A 117 6.15 0.45 6.84
C THR A 117 5.16 1.45 7.41
N LYS A 118 3.90 1.03 7.53
CA LYS A 118 2.85 1.85 8.12
C LYS A 118 3.23 2.16 9.57
N THR A 119 3.33 3.44 9.87
CA THR A 119 3.52 3.94 11.22
C THR A 119 2.13 4.40 11.66
N GLU A 120 1.51 3.75 12.65
CA GLU A 120 0.22 4.22 13.16
C GLU A 120 0.31 5.72 13.48
N ALA A 121 -0.62 6.50 12.94
CA ALA A 121 -0.65 7.94 13.19
C ALA A 121 -0.77 8.17 14.70
N ALA A 122 0.11 9.00 15.25
CA ALA A 122 -0.10 9.54 16.58
C ALA A 122 -1.48 10.20 16.60
N VAL A 123 -2.41 9.60 17.35
CA VAL A 123 -3.71 10.20 17.64
C VAL A 123 -3.41 11.48 18.42
N GLY A 124 -3.50 12.62 17.73
CA GLY A 124 -3.51 13.93 18.36
C GLY A 124 -4.82 14.15 19.10
#